data_AF-A0A1V9Z8L4-F1
#
_entry.id   AF-A0A1V9Z8L4-F1
#
_cell.length_a   1.000
_cell.length_b   1.000
_cell.length_c   1.000
_cell.angle_alpha   90.00
_cell.angle_beta   90.00
_cell.angle_gamma   90.00
#
_symmetry.space_group_name_H-M   'P 1'
#
loop_
_entity.id
_entity.type
_entity.pdbx_description
1 polymer ?
#
loop_
_entity_poly.entity_id
_entity_poly.type
_entity_poly.pdbx_seq_one_letter_code
_entity_poly.pdbx_strand_id
1 'polypeptide(L)'
;MAAPLYKDISKKAENVLNDDYDYSRKLKIKTKTANGVTFTTEGAMAANKSILAKVGANFRVPQVGGLTISKLQATTAGRILVEGDIANAIVDNLKVSFKLEDGSRKTNAKQVGKIGLEYKQPAFTTNFEADITGKNVTGAAVSVVSGVTIGAHGAFNVDKSAVSDFGGALAFAGADYQVSVASKKSLKTVAANFYHKPCSSTIYAASIDYDVQTAANALTLGGRYTANSETTYAGKVNSDGFVSLACIQKVTPFLSLTTSAHIDAKHFEGDAHKFGLGLTIG
;
A
#
# COMPACT_ATOMS: atom_id res chain seq x y z
N MET A 1 6.09 8.93 20.25
CA MET A 1 5.84 8.22 18.97
C MET A 1 5.99 9.23 17.86
N ALA A 2 6.74 8.96 16.79
CA ALA A 2 6.94 9.93 15.71
C ALA A 2 5.63 10.19 14.94
N ALA A 3 5.47 11.39 14.39
CA ALA A 3 4.34 11.70 13.54
C ALA A 3 4.31 10.75 12.31
N PRO A 4 3.14 10.30 11.85
CA PRO A 4 3.05 9.43 10.68
C PRO A 4 3.44 10.20 9.40
N LEU A 5 3.72 9.46 8.33
CA LEU A 5 3.85 10.07 7.00
C LEU A 5 2.48 10.47 6.47
N TYR A 6 2.43 11.45 5.56
CA TYR A 6 1.18 11.88 4.94
C TYR A 6 0.42 10.70 4.31
N LYS A 7 1.13 9.83 3.59
CA LYS A 7 0.58 8.61 2.97
C LYS A 7 0.05 7.57 3.98
N ASP A 8 0.46 7.66 5.25
CA ASP A 8 0.06 6.70 6.28
C ASP A 8 -1.15 7.19 7.09
N ILE A 9 -1.65 8.43 6.87
CA ILE A 9 -2.77 9.02 7.63
C ILE A 9 -4.07 8.20 7.48
N SER A 10 -4.41 7.75 6.28
CA SER A 10 -5.64 6.96 6.03
C SER A 10 -5.41 5.45 5.97
N LYS A 11 -4.16 5.03 6.12
CA LYS A 11 -3.72 3.66 5.82
C LYS A 11 -4.35 2.59 6.68
N LYS A 12 -4.74 2.88 7.93
CA LYS A 12 -5.39 1.88 8.78
C LYS A 12 -6.72 1.39 8.19
N ALA A 13 -7.57 2.31 7.76
CA ALA A 13 -8.85 1.96 7.11
C ALA A 13 -8.61 1.36 5.72
N GLU A 14 -7.72 1.97 4.93
CA GLU A 14 -7.39 1.50 3.59
C GLU A 14 -6.84 0.07 3.58
N ASN A 15 -5.97 -0.28 4.53
CA ASN A 15 -5.44 -1.63 4.66
C ASN A 15 -6.54 -2.66 4.99
N VAL A 16 -7.46 -2.33 5.90
CA VAL A 16 -8.60 -3.22 6.23
C VAL A 16 -9.47 -3.48 4.99
N LEU A 17 -9.65 -2.46 4.16
CA LEU A 17 -10.48 -2.52 2.96
C LEU A 17 -9.74 -3.06 1.72
N ASN A 18 -8.42 -3.12 1.69
CA ASN A 18 -7.69 -3.47 0.46
C ASN A 18 -6.71 -4.65 0.60
N ASP A 19 -6.21 -4.93 1.81
CA ASP A 19 -5.25 -6.01 2.01
C ASP A 19 -5.93 -7.39 1.89
N ASP A 20 -5.18 -8.36 1.36
CA ASP A 20 -5.55 -9.78 1.16
C ASP A 20 -6.67 -10.08 0.16
N TYR A 21 -7.38 -9.07 -0.35
CA TYR A 21 -8.31 -9.21 -1.46
C TYR A 21 -7.56 -9.34 -2.79
N ASP A 22 -7.00 -10.52 -3.05
CA ASP A 22 -6.31 -10.83 -4.31
C ASP A 22 -7.03 -11.95 -5.06
N TYR A 23 -7.66 -11.58 -6.17
CA TYR A 23 -8.47 -12.49 -7.00
C TYR A 23 -7.64 -13.23 -8.06
N SER A 24 -6.31 -13.19 -7.98
CA SER A 24 -5.41 -13.95 -8.85
C SER A 24 -5.10 -15.33 -8.27
N ARG A 25 -4.58 -16.23 -9.14
CA ARG A 25 -4.03 -17.53 -8.72
C ARG A 25 -2.53 -17.37 -8.57
N LYS A 26 -2.05 -17.28 -7.32
CA LYS A 26 -0.65 -16.97 -7.00
C LYS A 26 -0.02 -17.99 -6.06
N LEU A 27 1.27 -18.25 -6.28
CA LEU A 27 2.15 -18.98 -5.38
C LEU A 27 3.29 -18.05 -5.00
N LYS A 28 3.50 -17.87 -3.69
CA LYS A 28 4.59 -17.07 -3.11
C LYS A 28 5.43 -17.96 -2.19
N ILE A 29 6.73 -17.96 -2.41
CA ILE A 29 7.72 -18.64 -1.57
C ILE A 29 8.63 -17.56 -1.02
N LYS A 30 8.74 -17.49 0.30
CA LYS A 30 9.58 -16.56 1.04
C LYS A 30 10.55 -17.38 1.88
N THR A 31 11.84 -17.14 1.74
CA THR A 31 12.86 -17.81 2.55
C THR A 31 13.79 -16.79 3.14
N LYS A 32 14.26 -17.03 4.36
CA LYS A 32 15.20 -16.16 5.05
C LYS A 32 16.48 -16.94 5.35
N THR A 33 17.61 -16.43 4.91
CA THR A 33 18.92 -17.03 5.19
C THR A 33 19.38 -16.69 6.60
N ALA A 34 20.33 -17.46 7.13
CA ALA A 34 20.96 -17.20 8.44
C ALA A 34 21.59 -15.80 8.50
N ASN A 35 22.09 -15.30 7.37
CA ASN A 35 22.69 -13.97 7.26
C ASN A 35 21.65 -12.83 7.09
N GLY A 36 20.36 -13.12 7.26
CA GLY A 36 19.29 -12.13 7.27
C GLY A 36 18.74 -11.71 5.90
N VAL A 37 19.25 -12.28 4.81
CA VAL A 37 18.74 -12.04 3.45
C VAL A 37 17.40 -12.76 3.27
N THR A 38 16.39 -12.05 2.80
CA THR A 38 15.07 -12.62 2.51
C THR A 38 14.88 -12.73 1.01
N PHE A 39 14.74 -13.95 0.49
CA PHE A 39 14.34 -14.19 -0.89
C PHE A 39 12.82 -14.31 -0.97
N THR A 40 12.23 -13.79 -2.05
CA THR A 40 10.81 -13.92 -2.35
C THR A 40 10.65 -14.26 -3.82
N THR A 41 10.13 -15.45 -4.08
CA THR A 41 9.76 -15.91 -5.42
C THR A 41 8.25 -15.96 -5.48
N GLU A 42 7.64 -15.32 -6.46
CA GLU A 42 6.20 -15.31 -6.65
C GLU A 42 5.87 -15.60 -8.10
N GLY A 43 4.96 -16.54 -8.34
CA GLY A 43 4.35 -16.79 -9.63
C GLY A 43 2.85 -16.50 -9.55
N ALA A 44 2.35 -15.68 -10.45
CA ALA A 44 0.93 -15.36 -10.54
C ALA A 44 0.42 -15.60 -11.96
N MET A 45 -0.75 -16.22 -12.06
CA MET A 45 -1.43 -16.40 -13.34
C MET A 45 -2.10 -15.09 -13.74
N ALA A 46 -1.71 -14.55 -14.88
CA ALA A 46 -2.32 -13.36 -15.47
C ALA A 46 -3.68 -13.68 -16.11
N ALA A 47 -4.45 -12.65 -16.42
CA ALA A 47 -5.78 -12.79 -17.04
C ALA A 47 -5.76 -13.54 -18.38
N ASN A 48 -4.67 -13.41 -19.14
CA ASN A 48 -4.45 -14.15 -20.39
C ASN A 48 -3.92 -15.59 -20.18
N LYS A 49 -4.01 -16.13 -18.96
CA LYS A 49 -3.51 -17.46 -18.57
C LYS A 49 -1.99 -17.64 -18.63
N SER A 50 -1.23 -16.58 -18.94
CA SER A 50 0.24 -16.63 -18.83
C SER A 50 0.68 -16.57 -17.37
N ILE A 51 1.85 -17.13 -17.06
CA ILE A 51 2.43 -17.07 -15.71
C ILE A 51 3.47 -15.95 -15.69
N LEU A 52 3.21 -14.94 -14.85
CA LEU A 52 4.17 -13.90 -14.54
C LEU A 52 4.88 -14.30 -13.25
N ALA A 53 6.19 -14.52 -13.34
CA ALA A 53 7.01 -14.81 -12.19
C ALA A 53 7.92 -13.63 -11.87
N LYS A 54 8.14 -13.40 -10.58
CA LYS A 54 9.10 -12.44 -10.04
C LYS A 54 9.94 -13.11 -8.97
N VAL A 55 11.23 -12.86 -9.02
CA VAL A 55 12.19 -13.27 -8.00
C VAL A 55 12.75 -12.00 -7.41
N GLY A 56 12.83 -11.95 -6.09
CA GLY A 56 13.46 -10.82 -5.43
C GLY A 56 14.17 -11.15 -4.15
N ALA A 57 14.99 -10.20 -3.72
CA ALA A 57 15.74 -10.25 -2.49
C ALA A 57 15.56 -8.94 -1.69
N ASN A 58 15.60 -9.08 -0.37
CA ASN A 58 15.73 -7.98 0.59
C ASN A 58 16.92 -8.29 1.49
N PHE A 59 17.84 -7.35 1.62
CA PHE A 59 19.02 -7.49 2.46
C PHE A 59 19.55 -6.13 2.92
N ARG A 60 20.31 -6.16 4.01
CA ARG A 60 21.03 -4.99 4.50
C ARG A 60 22.50 -5.11 4.12
N VAL A 61 23.11 -3.98 3.76
CA VAL A 61 24.53 -3.84 3.44
C VAL A 61 25.14 -2.89 4.49
N PRO A 62 25.52 -3.40 5.67
CA PRO A 62 26.03 -2.56 6.76
C PRO A 62 27.24 -1.72 6.36
N GLN A 63 28.08 -2.26 5.48
CA GLN A 63 29.32 -1.65 4.99
C GLN A 63 29.10 -0.33 4.23
N VAL A 64 27.91 -0.11 3.67
CA VAL A 64 27.57 1.11 2.91
C VAL A 64 26.64 1.97 3.76
N GLY A 65 27.16 2.50 4.88
CA GLY A 65 26.42 3.41 5.75
C GLY A 65 25.09 2.86 6.30
N GLY A 66 24.95 1.53 6.39
CA GLY A 66 23.70 0.89 6.83
C GLY A 66 22.60 0.77 5.76
N LEU A 67 22.92 0.91 4.48
CA LEU A 67 22.03 0.73 3.33
C LEU A 67 21.18 -0.55 3.45
N THR A 68 19.88 -0.40 3.25
CA THR A 68 18.91 -1.50 3.21
C THR A 68 18.29 -1.57 1.83
N ILE A 69 18.52 -2.67 1.12
CA ILE A 69 17.86 -2.96 -0.15
C ILE A 69 16.57 -3.70 0.18
N SER A 70 15.45 -2.98 0.11
CA SER A 70 14.13 -3.51 0.48
C SER A 70 13.51 -4.36 -0.64
N LYS A 71 13.82 -4.05 -1.90
CA LYS A 71 13.42 -4.85 -3.07
C LYS A 71 14.49 -4.79 -4.13
N LEU A 72 15.16 -5.91 -4.38
CA LEU A 72 15.84 -6.18 -5.63
C LEU A 72 15.00 -7.24 -6.35
N GLN A 73 14.26 -6.88 -7.39
CA GLN A 73 13.30 -7.78 -8.06
C GLN A 73 13.57 -7.86 -9.55
N ALA A 74 13.57 -9.08 -10.08
CA ALA A 74 13.57 -9.38 -11.51
C ALA A 74 12.28 -10.12 -11.88
N THR A 75 11.70 -9.78 -13.02
CA THR A 75 10.45 -10.37 -13.50
C THR A 75 10.67 -11.09 -14.83
N THR A 76 9.88 -12.14 -15.12
CA THR A 76 9.91 -12.84 -16.41
C THR A 76 9.46 -11.97 -17.59
N ALA A 77 8.84 -10.83 -17.30
CA ALA A 77 8.54 -9.76 -18.25
C ALA A 77 9.76 -8.90 -18.63
N GLY A 78 10.95 -9.21 -18.10
CA GLY A 78 12.19 -8.47 -18.37
C GLY A 78 12.24 -7.11 -17.68
N ARG A 79 11.56 -6.95 -16.54
CA ARG A 79 11.66 -5.75 -15.70
C ARG A 79 12.55 -6.02 -14.50
N ILE A 80 13.41 -5.05 -14.18
CA ILE A 80 14.23 -5.03 -12.98
C ILE A 80 13.81 -3.82 -12.14
N LEU A 81 13.51 -4.05 -10.86
CA LEU A 81 13.17 -3.05 -9.86
C LEU A 81 14.18 -3.11 -8.72
N VAL A 82 14.73 -1.96 -8.36
CA VAL A 82 15.60 -1.78 -7.20
C VAL A 82 15.01 -0.70 -6.31
N GLU A 83 14.68 -1.03 -5.07
CA GLU A 83 14.26 -0.09 -4.02
C GLU A 83 15.20 -0.27 -2.82
N GLY A 84 15.76 0.84 -2.35
CA GLY A 84 16.65 0.85 -1.19
C GLY A 84 16.51 2.12 -0.38
N ASP A 85 16.94 2.06 0.87
CA ASP A 85 16.99 3.21 1.75
C ASP A 85 18.17 3.15 2.72
N ILE A 86 18.64 4.32 3.12
CA ILE A 86 19.62 4.53 4.16
C ILE A 86 18.92 5.32 5.27
N ALA A 87 18.76 4.69 6.43
CA ALA A 87 18.25 5.37 7.62
C ALA A 87 19.39 6.14 8.31
N ASN A 88 19.07 7.32 8.85
CA ASN A 88 20.03 8.21 9.53
C ASN A 88 21.23 8.57 8.63
N ALA A 89 20.98 8.83 7.35
CA ALA A 89 22.05 8.91 6.33
C ALA A 89 23.00 10.11 6.53
N ILE A 90 22.47 11.25 6.98
CA ILE A 90 23.23 12.50 7.19
C ILE A 90 22.99 13.04 8.60
N VAL A 91 21.73 13.02 9.03
CA VAL A 91 21.30 13.41 10.38
C VAL A 91 20.35 12.36 10.95
N ASP A 92 20.25 12.33 12.27
CA ASP A 92 19.32 11.43 12.96
C ASP A 92 17.89 11.63 12.47
N ASN A 93 17.19 10.51 12.26
CA ASN A 93 15.83 10.42 11.74
C ASN A 93 15.62 10.93 10.30
N LEU A 94 16.69 11.20 9.54
CA LEU A 94 16.62 11.39 8.10
C LEU A 94 16.84 10.06 7.37
N LYS A 95 15.79 9.54 6.74
CA LYS A 95 15.86 8.43 5.80
C LYS A 95 15.99 8.97 4.38
N VAL A 96 16.97 8.48 3.64
CA VAL A 96 17.12 8.71 2.19
C VAL A 96 16.76 7.42 1.49
N SER A 97 15.81 7.47 0.57
CA SER A 97 15.35 6.31 -0.22
C SER A 97 15.56 6.54 -1.70
N PHE A 98 15.74 5.46 -2.45
CA PHE A 98 15.74 5.50 -3.90
C PHE A 98 14.92 4.33 -4.47
N LYS A 99 14.37 4.55 -5.64
CA LYS A 99 13.66 3.54 -6.42
C LYS A 99 14.03 3.70 -7.89
N LEU A 100 14.55 2.62 -8.48
CA LEU A 100 14.96 2.54 -9.87
C LEU A 100 14.24 1.36 -10.52
N GLU A 101 13.57 1.62 -11.65
CA GLU A 101 12.99 0.60 -12.51
C GLU A 101 13.46 0.87 -13.93
N ASP A 102 14.10 -0.11 -14.57
CA ASP A 102 14.69 0.01 -15.92
C ASP A 102 13.63 0.19 -17.03
N GLY A 103 12.35 0.02 -16.69
CA GLY A 103 11.32 -0.15 -17.70
C GLY A 103 11.56 -1.44 -18.49
N SER A 104 10.69 -1.75 -19.45
CA SER A 104 10.86 -2.94 -20.27
C SER A 104 10.26 -2.67 -21.63
N ARG A 105 11.10 -2.68 -22.66
CA ARG A 105 10.68 -2.49 -24.07
C ARG A 105 9.69 -3.58 -24.50
N LYS A 106 9.83 -4.80 -23.98
CA LYS A 106 8.93 -5.93 -24.27
C LYS A 106 7.50 -5.69 -23.75
N THR A 107 7.34 -4.88 -22.70
CA THR A 107 6.05 -4.63 -22.05
C THR A 107 5.63 -3.16 -22.09
N ASN A 108 6.31 -2.33 -22.89
CA ASN A 108 6.14 -0.86 -22.93
C ASN A 108 6.14 -0.21 -21.53
N ALA A 109 6.90 -0.77 -20.59
CA ALA A 109 6.96 -0.25 -19.24
C ALA A 109 7.87 0.97 -19.19
N LYS A 110 7.38 2.05 -18.58
CA LYS A 110 8.16 3.26 -18.37
C LYS A 110 9.27 3.01 -17.35
N GLN A 111 10.40 3.65 -17.57
CA GLN A 111 11.44 3.79 -16.56
C GLN A 111 10.91 4.58 -15.37
N VAL A 112 11.38 4.25 -14.18
CA VAL A 112 11.05 4.98 -12.94
C VAL A 112 12.35 5.26 -12.21
N GLY A 113 12.63 6.53 -11.94
CA GLY A 113 13.75 6.95 -11.13
C GLY A 113 13.26 7.91 -10.07
N LYS A 114 13.20 7.47 -8.81
CA LYS A 114 12.72 8.27 -7.69
C LYS A 114 13.75 8.35 -6.59
N ILE A 115 13.90 9.54 -6.03
CA ILE A 115 14.70 9.79 -4.83
C ILE A 115 13.78 10.39 -3.78
N GLY A 116 13.79 9.83 -2.59
CA GLY A 116 12.97 10.26 -1.47
C GLY A 116 13.82 10.65 -0.27
N LEU A 117 13.40 11.68 0.43
CA LEU A 117 13.93 12.15 1.70
C LEU A 117 12.78 12.14 2.70
N GLU A 118 12.97 11.51 3.84
CA GLU A 118 11.97 11.39 4.88
C GLU A 118 12.60 11.78 6.20
N TYR A 119 12.13 12.86 6.80
CA TYR A 119 12.61 13.34 8.09
C TYR A 119 11.51 13.23 9.14
N LYS A 120 11.75 12.41 10.16
CA LYS A 120 10.79 12.10 11.21
C LYS A 120 11.20 12.71 12.54
N GLN A 121 10.28 13.40 13.19
CA GLN A 121 10.43 13.89 14.55
C GLN A 121 9.21 13.49 15.38
N PRO A 122 9.28 13.53 16.73
CA PRO A 122 8.16 13.21 17.59
C PRO A 122 6.88 13.99 17.25
N ALA A 123 6.98 15.29 16.95
CA ALA A 123 5.84 16.17 16.72
C ALA A 123 5.50 16.43 15.25
N PHE A 124 6.43 16.18 14.32
CA PHE A 124 6.22 16.40 12.90
C PHE A 124 7.04 15.45 12.04
N THR A 125 6.58 15.22 10.83
CA THR A 125 7.26 14.41 9.81
C THR A 125 7.12 15.12 8.48
N THR A 126 8.24 15.28 7.77
CA THR A 126 8.25 15.83 6.41
C THR A 126 8.83 14.80 5.46
N ASN A 127 8.27 14.72 4.26
CA ASN A 127 8.80 13.89 3.20
C ASN A 127 8.87 14.67 1.91
N PHE A 128 9.91 14.41 1.15
CA PHE A 128 10.16 14.98 -0.16
C PHE A 128 10.50 13.83 -1.11
N GLU A 129 9.87 13.74 -2.26
CA GLU A 129 10.17 12.73 -3.28
C GLU A 129 10.27 13.42 -4.64
N ALA A 130 11.42 13.27 -5.29
CA ALA A 130 11.66 13.69 -6.65
C ALA A 130 11.58 12.48 -7.59
N ASP A 131 10.59 12.47 -8.47
CA ASP A 131 10.51 11.56 -9.60
C ASP A 131 11.26 12.18 -10.78
N ILE A 132 12.48 11.68 -11.00
CA ILE A 132 13.40 12.16 -12.03
C ILE A 132 12.88 11.79 -13.42
N THR A 133 12.32 10.59 -13.59
CA THR A 133 11.82 10.13 -14.90
C THR A 133 10.44 10.70 -15.21
N GLY A 134 9.57 10.79 -14.21
CA GLY A 134 8.26 11.44 -14.31
C GLY A 134 8.31 12.97 -14.24
N LYS A 135 9.50 13.54 -13.95
CA LYS A 135 9.78 14.97 -13.80
C LYS A 135 8.78 15.68 -12.90
N ASN A 136 8.51 15.06 -11.75
CA ASN A 136 7.54 15.55 -10.79
C ASN A 136 8.16 15.53 -9.41
N VAL A 137 8.04 16.63 -8.70
CA VAL A 137 8.55 16.78 -7.34
C VAL A 137 7.37 16.81 -6.39
N THR A 138 7.43 16.06 -5.31
CA THR A 138 6.38 15.98 -4.31
C THR A 138 6.95 16.28 -2.93
N GLY A 139 6.19 17.03 -2.14
CA GLY A 139 6.52 17.33 -0.76
C GLY A 139 5.27 17.17 0.11
N ALA A 140 5.42 16.63 1.31
CA ALA A 140 4.37 16.64 2.30
C ALA A 140 4.94 16.86 3.70
N ALA A 141 4.12 17.43 4.56
CA ALA A 141 4.42 17.69 5.96
C ALA A 141 3.22 17.28 6.80
N VAL A 142 3.49 16.65 7.94
CA VAL A 142 2.50 16.18 8.90
C VAL A 142 2.92 16.59 10.29
N SER A 143 1.98 17.04 11.11
CA SER A 143 2.20 17.30 12.53
C SER A 143 1.11 16.64 13.36
N VAL A 144 1.45 16.26 14.60
CA VAL A 144 0.53 15.64 15.55
C VAL A 144 0.47 16.48 16.81
N VAL A 145 -0.72 16.90 17.20
CA VAL A 145 -0.99 17.67 18.41
C VAL A 145 -2.18 17.05 19.13
N SER A 146 -1.96 16.57 20.36
CA SER A 146 -3.02 16.01 21.24
C SER A 146 -3.92 14.97 20.57
N GLY A 147 -3.35 14.05 19.76
CA GLY A 147 -4.10 12.98 19.08
C GLY A 147 -4.75 13.39 17.75
N VAL A 148 -4.72 14.68 17.41
CA VAL A 148 -5.08 15.20 16.09
C VAL A 148 -3.83 15.19 15.21
N THR A 149 -3.94 14.58 14.03
CA THR A 149 -2.91 14.59 12.99
C THR A 149 -3.36 15.52 11.86
N ILE A 150 -2.52 16.47 11.50
CA ILE A 150 -2.77 17.42 10.40
C ILE A 150 -1.65 17.25 9.39
N GLY A 151 -1.99 17.10 8.11
CA GLY A 151 -1.03 16.97 7.04
C GLY A 151 -1.41 17.76 5.81
N ALA A 152 -0.40 18.18 5.06
CA ALA A 152 -0.56 18.78 3.75
C ALA A 152 0.48 18.21 2.80
N HIS A 153 0.12 18.13 1.51
CA HIS A 153 1.02 17.74 0.45
C HIS A 153 0.85 18.63 -0.77
N GLY A 154 1.92 18.68 -1.57
CA GLY A 154 1.97 19.36 -2.85
C GLY A 154 2.84 18.57 -3.83
N ALA A 155 2.52 18.68 -5.10
CA ALA A 155 3.25 18.11 -6.21
C ALA A 155 3.40 19.14 -7.32
N PHE A 156 4.58 19.22 -7.91
CA PHE A 156 4.93 20.15 -8.97
C PHE A 156 5.53 19.38 -10.15
N ASN A 157 4.92 19.55 -11.32
CA ASN A 157 5.43 18.99 -12.56
C ASN A 157 6.43 19.98 -13.18
N VAL A 158 7.69 19.55 -13.25
CA VAL A 158 8.81 20.39 -13.71
C VAL A 158 8.70 20.69 -15.20
N ASP A 159 8.28 19.71 -16.00
CA ASP A 159 8.12 19.86 -17.45
C ASP A 159 7.07 20.92 -17.81
N LYS A 160 5.94 20.90 -17.11
CA LYS A 160 4.82 21.84 -17.34
C LYS A 160 4.96 23.14 -16.57
N SER A 161 5.96 23.23 -15.69
CA SER A 161 6.14 24.35 -14.74
C SER A 161 4.84 24.67 -13.99
N ALA A 162 4.12 23.64 -13.56
CA ALA A 162 2.79 23.78 -12.96
C ALA A 162 2.59 22.84 -11.77
N VAL A 163 1.78 23.29 -10.81
CA VAL A 163 1.31 22.44 -9.70
C VAL A 163 0.47 21.31 -10.29
N SER A 164 0.88 20.07 -10.03
CA SER A 164 0.25 18.87 -10.56
C SER A 164 -0.72 18.24 -9.57
N ASP A 165 -0.46 18.40 -8.27
CA ASP A 165 -1.35 17.95 -7.21
C ASP A 165 -1.14 18.76 -5.93
N PHE A 166 -2.18 18.86 -5.11
CA PHE A 166 -2.08 19.41 -3.76
C PHE A 166 -3.29 18.97 -2.93
N GLY A 167 -3.10 19.00 -1.61
CA GLY A 167 -4.21 18.70 -0.71
C GLY A 167 -3.81 18.67 0.75
N GLY A 168 -4.83 18.53 1.59
CA GLY A 168 -4.71 18.37 3.02
C GLY A 168 -5.31 17.07 3.52
N ALA A 169 -4.90 16.67 4.71
CA ALA A 169 -5.49 15.59 5.47
C ALA A 169 -5.58 15.96 6.95
N LEU A 170 -6.66 15.54 7.59
CA LEU A 170 -6.91 15.65 9.01
C LEU A 170 -7.26 14.26 9.51
N ALA A 171 -6.71 13.85 10.64
CA ALA A 171 -7.10 12.62 11.30
C ALA A 171 -7.15 12.79 12.80
N PHE A 172 -8.03 12.02 13.42
CA PHE A 172 -8.14 11.92 14.86
C PHE A 172 -8.06 10.45 15.24
N ALA A 173 -7.14 10.12 16.15
CA ALA A 173 -6.97 8.78 16.66
C ALA A 173 -7.37 8.74 18.15
N GLY A 174 -8.39 7.93 18.46
CA GLY A 174 -8.73 7.53 19.82
C GLY A 174 -7.96 6.27 20.24
N ALA A 175 -8.40 5.64 21.33
CA ALA A 175 -7.79 4.42 21.84
C ALA A 175 -8.00 3.22 20.90
N ASP A 176 -9.21 3.08 20.36
CA ASP A 176 -9.69 1.94 19.58
C ASP A 176 -10.22 2.33 18.19
N TYR A 177 -10.33 3.63 17.88
CA TYR A 177 -10.79 4.12 16.58
C TYR A 177 -9.85 5.17 15.98
N GLN A 178 -10.00 5.38 14.67
CA GLN A 178 -9.37 6.46 13.94
C GLN A 178 -10.32 6.96 12.85
N VAL A 179 -10.50 8.26 12.78
CA VAL A 179 -11.21 8.95 11.69
C VAL A 179 -10.19 9.76 10.92
N SER A 180 -10.23 9.72 9.59
CA SER A 180 -9.44 10.64 8.76
C SER A 180 -10.26 11.22 7.62
N VAL A 181 -9.97 12.45 7.26
CA VAL A 181 -10.49 13.13 6.08
C VAL A 181 -9.29 13.62 5.28
N ALA A 182 -9.20 13.26 4.01
CA ALA A 182 -8.10 13.66 3.15
C ALA A 182 -8.63 14.07 1.78
N SER A 183 -8.10 15.15 1.23
CA SER A 183 -8.35 15.53 -0.16
C SER A 183 -7.41 14.79 -1.10
N LYS A 184 -7.91 14.40 -2.27
CA LYS A 184 -7.19 13.73 -3.36
C LYS A 184 -7.39 14.52 -4.66
N LYS A 185 -6.47 14.35 -5.62
CA LYS A 185 -6.57 14.89 -6.99
C LYS A 185 -6.82 16.40 -7.01
N SER A 186 -6.02 17.17 -6.28
CA SER A 186 -6.08 18.63 -6.26
C SER A 186 -7.41 19.15 -5.73
N LEU A 187 -7.83 18.63 -4.57
CA LEU A 187 -9.11 18.92 -3.91
C LEU A 187 -10.38 18.48 -4.67
N LYS A 188 -10.24 17.76 -5.79
CA LYS A 188 -11.41 17.28 -6.56
C LYS A 188 -12.16 16.16 -5.86
N THR A 189 -11.49 15.38 -5.04
CA THR A 189 -12.12 14.29 -4.29
C THR A 189 -11.81 14.45 -2.81
N VAL A 190 -12.81 14.32 -1.95
CA VAL A 190 -12.66 14.30 -0.49
C VAL A 190 -12.93 12.88 -0.01
N ALA A 191 -11.95 12.28 0.65
CA ALA A 191 -12.01 10.93 1.17
C ALA A 191 -12.14 10.95 2.69
N ALA A 192 -13.26 10.45 3.22
CA ALA A 192 -13.46 10.26 4.66
C ALA A 192 -13.32 8.76 4.99
N ASN A 193 -12.45 8.44 5.94
CA ASN A 193 -12.17 7.09 6.36
C ASN A 193 -12.48 6.91 7.85
N PHE A 194 -13.02 5.75 8.18
CA PHE A 194 -13.31 5.32 9.53
C PHE A 194 -12.63 3.97 9.78
N TYR A 195 -11.98 3.83 10.92
CA TYR A 195 -11.38 2.61 11.42
C TYR A 195 -11.81 2.42 12.87
N HIS A 196 -12.25 1.23 13.23
CA HIS A 196 -12.64 0.92 14.61
C HIS A 196 -12.29 -0.53 14.95
N LYS A 197 -11.57 -0.72 16.06
CA LYS A 197 -11.15 -2.00 16.61
C LYS A 197 -11.75 -2.18 18.01
N PRO A 198 -13.02 -2.59 18.11
CA PRO A 198 -13.70 -2.74 19.41
C PRO A 198 -13.09 -3.83 20.29
N CYS A 199 -12.43 -4.83 19.69
CA CYS A 199 -11.75 -5.89 20.41
C CYS A 199 -10.51 -6.38 19.66
N SER A 200 -9.74 -7.29 20.27
CA SER A 200 -8.49 -7.80 19.68
C SER A 200 -8.70 -8.56 18.36
N SER A 201 -9.87 -9.20 18.18
CA SER A 201 -10.20 -10.06 17.05
C SER A 201 -10.99 -9.39 15.93
N THR A 202 -11.66 -8.26 16.19
CA THR A 202 -12.57 -7.64 15.21
C THR A 202 -12.16 -6.22 14.86
N ILE A 203 -12.15 -5.92 13.58
CA ILE A 203 -11.86 -4.59 13.03
C ILE A 203 -12.91 -4.24 11.99
N TYR A 204 -13.43 -3.03 12.06
CA TYR A 204 -14.31 -2.45 11.04
C TYR A 204 -13.63 -1.26 10.38
N ALA A 205 -13.91 -1.06 9.09
CA ALA A 205 -13.48 0.11 8.37
C ALA A 205 -14.53 0.55 7.36
N ALA A 206 -14.60 1.85 7.12
CA ALA A 206 -15.37 2.43 6.03
C ALA A 206 -14.55 3.51 5.33
N SER A 207 -14.80 3.70 4.04
CA SER A 207 -14.24 4.76 3.21
C SER A 207 -15.33 5.36 2.36
N ILE A 208 -15.45 6.68 2.37
CA ILE A 208 -16.34 7.45 1.52
C ILE A 208 -15.46 8.36 0.67
N ASP A 209 -15.49 8.20 -0.64
CA ASP A 209 -14.87 9.10 -1.60
C ASP A 209 -15.98 9.94 -2.26
N TYR A 210 -15.99 11.25 -1.99
CA TYR A 210 -16.88 12.22 -2.60
C TYR A 210 -16.13 13.02 -3.67
N ASP A 211 -16.59 12.95 -4.92
CA ASP A 211 -16.05 13.77 -6.00
C ASP A 211 -16.81 15.09 -6.07
N VAL A 212 -16.11 16.17 -5.73
CA VAL A 212 -16.67 17.53 -5.63
C VAL A 212 -17.07 18.07 -7.00
N GLN A 213 -16.44 17.60 -8.09
CA GLN A 213 -16.73 18.09 -9.44
C GLN A 213 -18.00 17.47 -10.01
N THR A 214 -18.21 16.18 -9.75
CA THR A 214 -19.32 15.40 -10.32
C THR A 214 -20.46 15.14 -9.33
N ALA A 215 -20.28 15.51 -8.06
CA ALA A 215 -21.15 15.13 -6.94
C ALA A 215 -21.32 13.60 -6.77
N ALA A 216 -20.42 12.81 -7.36
CA ALA A 216 -20.43 11.36 -7.25
C ALA A 216 -19.95 10.93 -5.87
N ASN A 217 -20.54 9.85 -5.35
CA ASN A 217 -20.22 9.28 -4.05
C ASN A 217 -19.89 7.79 -4.21
N ALA A 218 -18.75 7.37 -3.68
CA ALA A 218 -18.39 5.96 -3.57
C ALA A 218 -18.19 5.60 -2.10
N LEU A 219 -19.00 4.67 -1.60
CA LEU A 219 -18.89 4.13 -0.24
C LEU A 219 -18.33 2.73 -0.30
N THR A 220 -17.37 2.42 0.56
CA THR A 220 -16.90 1.06 0.84
C THR A 220 -16.97 0.82 2.33
N LEU A 221 -17.58 -0.29 2.74
CA LEU A 221 -17.69 -0.73 4.13
C LEU A 221 -17.12 -2.14 4.21
N GLY A 222 -16.36 -2.43 5.25
CA GLY A 222 -15.82 -3.76 5.46
C GLY A 222 -15.28 -3.99 6.85
N GLY A 223 -14.73 -5.17 7.04
CA GLY A 223 -14.15 -5.56 8.30
C GLY A 223 -13.32 -6.82 8.19
N ARG A 224 -12.63 -7.11 9.29
CA ARG A 224 -11.79 -8.28 9.48
C ARG A 224 -12.10 -8.91 10.83
N TYR A 225 -12.19 -10.23 10.83
CA TYR A 225 -12.47 -11.04 12.01
C TYR A 225 -11.44 -12.17 12.10
N THR A 226 -10.59 -12.10 13.12
CA THR A 226 -9.65 -13.15 13.46
C THR A 226 -10.36 -14.16 14.35
N ALA A 227 -10.84 -15.25 13.73
CA ALA A 227 -11.62 -16.27 14.41
C ALA A 227 -10.78 -17.08 15.42
N ASN A 228 -9.49 -17.27 15.13
CA ASN A 228 -8.51 -17.89 16.02
C ASN A 228 -7.09 -17.46 15.59
N SER A 229 -6.04 -18.03 16.21
CA SER A 229 -4.64 -17.70 15.90
C SER A 229 -4.18 -18.02 14.46
N GLU A 230 -4.98 -18.78 13.71
CA GLU A 230 -4.61 -19.30 12.39
C GLU A 230 -5.56 -18.83 11.28
N THR A 231 -6.78 -18.41 11.61
CA THR A 231 -7.82 -18.07 10.64
C THR A 231 -8.30 -16.63 10.80
N THR A 232 -8.26 -15.87 9.71
CA THR A 232 -8.83 -14.53 9.60
C THR A 232 -9.77 -14.46 8.41
N TYR A 233 -10.99 -13.99 8.65
CA TYR A 233 -11.96 -13.65 7.63
C TYR A 233 -11.92 -12.14 7.37
N ALA A 234 -12.06 -11.73 6.12
CA ALA A 234 -12.21 -10.36 5.71
C ALA A 234 -13.37 -10.25 4.74
N GLY A 235 -14.17 -9.20 4.88
CA GLY A 235 -15.28 -8.91 3.99
C GLY A 235 -15.44 -7.43 3.75
N LYS A 236 -15.82 -7.05 2.54
CA LYS A 236 -16.20 -5.68 2.19
C LYS A 236 -17.30 -5.65 1.15
N VAL A 237 -18.05 -4.55 1.16
CA VAL A 237 -19.05 -4.19 0.15
C VAL A 237 -18.80 -2.76 -0.29
N ASN A 238 -19.07 -2.46 -1.56
CA ASN A 238 -19.07 -1.08 -2.06
C ASN A 238 -20.44 -0.67 -2.63
N SER A 239 -20.66 0.63 -2.79
CA SER A 239 -21.88 1.22 -3.35
C SER A 239 -22.17 0.79 -4.80
N ASP A 240 -21.16 0.28 -5.51
CA ASP A 240 -21.32 -0.28 -6.84
C ASP A 240 -21.96 -1.68 -6.82
N GLY A 241 -22.17 -2.28 -5.65
CA GLY A 241 -22.81 -3.59 -5.49
C GLY A 241 -21.84 -4.76 -5.53
N PHE A 242 -20.53 -4.52 -5.42
CA PHE A 242 -19.56 -5.59 -5.32
C PHE A 242 -19.35 -6.02 -3.88
N VAL A 243 -19.44 -7.33 -3.65
CA VAL A 243 -19.10 -7.97 -2.37
C VAL A 243 -17.78 -8.70 -2.54
N SER A 244 -16.83 -8.44 -1.66
CA SER A 244 -15.54 -9.11 -1.65
C SER A 244 -15.31 -9.82 -0.33
N LEU A 245 -14.83 -11.05 -0.41
CA LEU A 245 -14.54 -11.90 0.74
C LEU A 245 -13.11 -12.42 0.63
N ALA A 246 -12.43 -12.58 1.76
CA ALA A 246 -11.18 -13.29 1.84
C ALA A 246 -11.13 -14.14 3.12
N CYS A 247 -10.54 -15.33 3.02
CA CYS A 247 -10.21 -16.18 4.14
C CYS A 247 -8.71 -16.43 4.10
N ILE A 248 -8.00 -16.01 5.16
CA ILE A 248 -6.59 -16.28 5.38
C ILE A 248 -6.50 -17.37 6.43
N GLN A 249 -6.00 -18.54 6.05
CA GLN A 249 -5.82 -19.69 6.92
C GLN A 249 -4.35 -20.11 6.95
N LYS A 250 -3.78 -20.13 8.15
CA LYS A 250 -2.48 -20.73 8.41
C LYS A 250 -2.67 -22.25 8.51
N VAL A 251 -2.15 -22.99 7.52
CA VAL A 251 -2.29 -24.45 7.43
C VAL A 251 -1.19 -25.13 8.24
N THR A 252 0.02 -24.60 8.19
CA THR A 252 1.15 -25.00 9.04
C THR A 252 1.91 -23.74 9.45
N PRO A 253 2.87 -23.82 10.41
CA PRO A 253 3.69 -22.68 10.79
C PRO A 253 4.35 -21.92 9.63
N PHE A 254 4.60 -22.61 8.51
CA PHE A 254 5.30 -22.11 7.32
C PHE A 254 4.41 -22.03 6.06
N LEU A 255 3.12 -22.36 6.18
CA LEU A 255 2.20 -22.41 5.04
C LEU A 255 0.92 -21.65 5.36
N SER A 256 0.63 -20.64 4.57
CA SER A 256 -0.62 -19.87 4.64
C SER A 256 -1.38 -19.93 3.32
N LEU A 257 -2.64 -20.30 3.38
CA LEU A 257 -3.59 -20.30 2.28
C LEU A 257 -4.47 -19.06 2.37
N THR A 258 -4.64 -18.36 1.25
CA THR A 258 -5.56 -17.23 1.12
C THR A 258 -6.52 -17.51 -0.01
N THR A 259 -7.81 -17.65 0.30
CA THR A 259 -8.88 -17.73 -0.68
C THR A 259 -9.60 -16.40 -0.74
N SER A 260 -9.97 -15.95 -1.93
CA SER A 260 -10.70 -14.70 -2.09
C SER A 260 -11.79 -14.83 -3.15
N ALA A 261 -12.87 -14.07 -2.98
CA ALA A 261 -13.97 -13.98 -3.91
C ALA A 261 -14.37 -12.51 -4.10
N HIS A 262 -14.71 -12.16 -5.33
CA HIS A 262 -15.31 -10.89 -5.71
C HIS A 262 -16.58 -11.19 -6.48
N ILE A 263 -17.71 -10.73 -5.96
CA ILE A 263 -19.04 -11.07 -6.45
C ILE A 263 -19.75 -9.79 -6.86
N ASP A 264 -20.25 -9.73 -8.09
CA ASP A 264 -21.18 -8.69 -8.52
C ASP A 264 -22.58 -9.05 -8.00
N ALA A 265 -23.02 -8.41 -6.92
CA ALA A 265 -24.32 -8.70 -6.33
C ALA A 265 -25.49 -8.12 -7.15
N LYS A 266 -25.24 -7.17 -8.07
CA LYS A 266 -26.26 -6.64 -8.98
C LYS A 266 -26.51 -7.60 -10.15
N HIS A 267 -25.47 -8.29 -10.60
CA HIS A 267 -25.53 -9.25 -11.69
C HIS A 267 -25.08 -10.63 -11.23
N PHE A 268 -25.82 -11.21 -10.28
CA PHE A 268 -25.45 -12.49 -9.68
C PHE A 268 -25.40 -13.65 -10.69
N GLU A 269 -26.27 -13.61 -11.70
CA GLU A 269 -26.33 -14.59 -12.79
C GLU A 269 -25.22 -14.41 -13.86
N GLY A 270 -24.45 -13.33 -13.78
CA GLY A 270 -23.40 -13.03 -14.75
C GLY A 270 -22.05 -13.69 -14.45
N ASP A 271 -21.14 -13.59 -15.42
CA ASP A 271 -19.78 -14.17 -15.33
C ASP A 271 -18.73 -13.21 -14.74
N ALA A 272 -19.16 -12.08 -14.17
CA ALA A 272 -18.26 -11.03 -13.66
C ALA A 272 -17.58 -11.37 -12.32
N HIS A 273 -17.87 -12.53 -11.74
CA HIS A 273 -17.31 -13.00 -10.47
C HIS A 273 -15.84 -13.40 -10.62
N LYS A 274 -15.03 -13.07 -9.62
CA LYS A 274 -13.59 -13.40 -9.62
C LYS A 274 -13.24 -14.20 -8.37
N PHE A 275 -12.42 -15.22 -8.56
CA PHE A 275 -11.96 -16.10 -7.49
C PHE A 275 -10.44 -16.17 -7.48
N GLY A 276 -9.85 -15.88 -6.33
CA GLY A 276 -8.42 -15.94 -6.10
C GLY A 276 -8.01 -17.05 -5.17
N LEU A 277 -6.81 -17.56 -5.40
CA LEU A 277 -6.14 -18.55 -4.57
C LEU A 277 -4.68 -18.17 -4.43
N GLY A 278 -4.26 -17.85 -3.22
CA GLY A 278 -2.89 -17.51 -2.87
C GLY A 278 -2.30 -18.54 -1.92
N LEU A 279 -1.18 -19.14 -2.28
CA LEU A 279 -0.39 -19.95 -1.35
C LEU A 279 0.89 -19.19 -0.99
N THR A 280 1.14 -18.97 0.30
CA THR A 280 2.38 -18.38 0.80
C THR A 280 3.13 -19.40 1.65
N ILE A 281 4.35 -19.72 1.24
CA ILE A 281 5.27 -20.63 1.92
C ILE A 281 6.42 -19.80 2.50
N GLY A 282 6.71 -19.88 3.80
CA GLY A 282 7.85 -19.20 4.41
C GLY A 282 7.76 -18.93 5.89
#